data_AF-A0A011NT48-F1
#
_entry.id   AF-A0A011NT48-F1
#
_cell.length_a   1.000
_cell.length_b   1.000
_cell.length_c   1.000
_cell.angle_alpha   90.00
_cell.angle_beta   90.00
_cell.angle_gamma   90.00
#
_symmetry.space_group_name_H-M   'P 1'
#
loop_
_entity.id
_entity.type
_entity.pdbx_description
1 polymer ?
#
loop_
_entity_poly.entity_id
_entity_poly.type
_entity_poly.pdbx_seq_one_letter_code
_entity_poly.pdbx_strand_id
1 'polypeptide(L)' 'MDFIEHERLFGLGCGLVDLLLLASTLMTPGAELWTLDKRLGALANRFGVMHRPTEH' A
#
# COMPACT_ATOMS: atom_id res chain seq x y z
N MET A 1 15.05 -3.12 8.53
CA MET A 1 14.66 -1.89 7.81
C MET A 1 14.83 -2.05 6.29
N ASP A 2 15.04 -3.26 5.79
CA ASP A 2 15.40 -3.49 4.39
C ASP A 2 14.28 -3.27 3.38
N PHE A 3 13.01 -3.50 3.73
CA PHE A 3 11.92 -3.43 2.76
C PHE A 3 11.64 -2.00 2.25
N ILE A 4 11.79 -1.00 3.12
CA ILE A 4 11.49 0.40 2.81
C ILE A 4 12.58 1.04 1.93
N GLU A 5 13.85 0.69 2.16
CA GLU A 5 14.97 1.16 1.34
C GLU A 5 15.03 0.45 -0.01
N HIS A 6 14.78 -0.86 -0.06
CA HIS A 6 14.95 -1.67 -1.27
C HIS A 6 13.93 -1.33 -2.38
N GLU A 7 12.75 -0.82 -2.02
CA GLU A 7 11.73 -0.41 -2.99
C GLU A 7 11.76 1.07 -3.39
N ARG A 8 12.72 1.86 -2.88
CA ARG A 8 12.78 3.33 -3.06
C ARG A 8 11.44 3.99 -2.74
N LEU A 9 10.84 3.63 -1.61
CA LEU A 9 9.56 4.23 -1.18
C LEU A 9 9.72 5.66 -0.63
N PHE A 10 10.96 6.12 -0.43
CA PHE A 10 11.28 7.49 -0.05
C PHE A 10 11.12 8.45 -1.24
N GLY A 11 10.47 9.60 -1.01
CA GLY A 11 10.29 10.65 -2.01
C GLY A 11 9.09 10.47 -2.95
N LEU A 12 8.33 9.37 -2.84
CA LEU A 12 7.04 9.20 -3.53
C LEU A 12 5.92 10.04 -2.89
N GLY A 13 6.18 10.59 -1.71
CA GLY A 13 5.25 11.42 -0.94
C GLY A 13 4.14 10.63 -0.24
N CYS A 14 4.40 9.35 0.05
CA CYS A 14 3.73 8.57 1.09
C CYS A 14 4.58 8.64 2.37
N GLY A 15 3.94 8.82 3.51
CA GLY A 15 4.61 8.87 4.81
C GLY A 15 5.01 7.48 5.31
N LEU A 16 5.85 7.43 6.35
CA LEU A 16 6.22 6.17 7.01
C LEU A 16 4.99 5.36 7.46
N VAL A 17 3.93 6.04 7.90
CA VAL A 17 2.68 5.43 8.33
C VAL A 17 1.98 4.69 7.18
N ASP A 18 1.97 5.28 5.98
CA ASP A 18 1.36 4.67 4.80
C ASP A 18 2.10 3.38 4.40
N LEU A 19 3.43 3.38 4.52
CA LEU A 19 4.26 2.22 4.23
C LEU A 19 4.07 1.11 5.27
N LEU A 20 3.98 1.47 6.55
CA LEU A 20 3.67 0.52 7.61
C LEU A 20 2.28 -0.09 7.44
N LEU A 21 1.29 0.72 7.05
CA LEU A 21 -0.05 0.24 6.75
C LEU A 21 -0.04 -0.74 5.58
N LEU A 22 0.60 -0.38 4.47
CA LEU A 22 0.76 -1.25 3.31
C LEU A 22 1.46 -2.57 3.66
N ALA A 23 2.56 -2.51 4.43
CA ALA A 23 3.26 -3.71 4.88
C ALA A 23 2.38 -4.60 5.75
N SER A 24 1.59 -4.01 6.66
CA SER A 24 0.62 -4.74 7.49
C SER A 24 -0.44 -5.46 6.64
N THR A 25 -0.97 -4.78 5.61
CA THR A 25 -1.88 -5.39 4.65
C THR A 25 -1.22 -6.57 3.91
N LEU A 26 0.01 -6.41 3.44
CA LEU A 26 0.74 -7.46 2.73
C LEU A 26 1.05 -8.68 3.60
N MET A 27 1.26 -8.48 4.89
CA MET A 27 1.50 -9.57 5.85
C MET A 27 0.22 -10.32 6.25
N THR A 28 -0.96 -9.76 5.97
CA THR A 28 -2.25 -10.34 6.36
C THR A 28 -2.94 -10.98 5.14
N PRO A 29 -2.97 -12.31 5.02
CA PRO A 29 -3.57 -12.97 3.86
C PRO A 29 -5.04 -12.60 3.69
N GLY A 30 -5.42 -12.20 2.47
CA GLY A 30 -6.79 -11.80 2.13
C GLY A 30 -7.18 -10.39 2.61
N ALA A 31 -6.28 -9.64 3.24
CA ALA A 31 -6.52 -8.23 3.52
C ALA A 31 -6.37 -7.39 2.24
N GLU A 32 -7.26 -6.42 2.09
CA GLU A 32 -7.22 -5.43 1.02
C GLU A 32 -7.12 -4.03 1.64
N LEU A 33 -6.42 -3.13 0.96
CA LEU A 33 -6.22 -1.75 1.35
C LEU A 33 -7.09 -0.84 0.50
N TRP A 34 -8.06 -0.20 1.14
CA TRP A 34 -8.81 0.91 0.57
C TRP A 34 -8.15 2.24 0.98
N THR A 35 -7.96 3.13 0.02
CA THR A 35 -7.45 4.48 0.29
C THR A 35 -7.94 5.45 -0.79
N LEU A 36 -8.23 6.67 -0.37
CA LEU A 36 -8.51 7.80 -1.27
C LEU A 36 -7.22 8.50 -1.73
N ASP A 37 -6.10 8.22 -1.06
CA ASP A 37 -4.81 8.74 -1.47
C ASP A 37 -4.34 8.05 -2.76
N LYS A 38 -4.17 8.84 -3.82
CA LYS A 38 -3.82 8.32 -5.15
C LYS A 38 -2.47 7.62 -5.18
N ARG A 39 -1.51 8.03 -4.34
CA ARG A 39 -0.15 7.50 -4.31
C ARG A 39 -0.13 6.16 -3.57
N LEU A 40 -0.75 6.10 -2.39
CA LEU A 40 -0.92 4.87 -1.64
C LEU A 40 -1.80 3.87 -2.41
N GLY A 41 -2.83 4.34 -3.10
CA GLY A 41 -3.66 3.52 -3.98
C GLY A 41 -2.86 2.92 -5.14
N ALA A 42 -1.96 3.70 -5.75
CA ALA A 42 -1.06 3.19 -6.79
C ALA A 42 -0.10 2.11 -6.24
N LEU A 43 0.43 2.28 -5.03
CA LEU A 43 1.25 1.26 -4.38
C LEU A 43 0.43 0.01 -4.04
N ALA A 44 -0.74 0.16 -3.42
CA ALA A 44 -1.64 -0.95 -3.13
C ALA A 44 -1.99 -1.73 -4.40
N ASN A 45 -2.24 -1.03 -5.52
CA ASN A 45 -2.52 -1.66 -6.81
C ASN A 45 -1.29 -2.38 -7.37
N ARG A 46 -0.09 -1.80 -7.22
CA ARG A 46 1.18 -2.41 -7.63
C ARG A 46 1.44 -3.73 -6.90
N PHE A 47 1.10 -3.81 -5.62
CA PHE A 47 1.22 -5.04 -4.82
C PHE A 47 -0.01 -5.95 -4.88
N GLY A 48 -1.04 -5.60 -5.65
CA GLY A 48 -2.23 -6.43 -5.81
C GLY A 48 -3.13 -6.50 -4.58
N VAL A 49 -2.97 -5.59 -3.62
CA VAL A 49 -3.79 -5.51 -2.40
C VAL A 49 -4.77 -4.35 -2.42
N MET A 50 -4.93 -3.64 -3.54
CA MET A 50 -5.91 -2.55 -3.63
C MET A 50 -7.34 -3.09 -3.55
N HIS A 51 -8.10 -2.59 -2.59
CA HIS A 51 -9.52 -2.88 -2.50
C HIS A 51 -10.25 -2.26 -3.71
N ARG A 52 -10.95 -3.11 -4.48
CA ARG A 52 -11.81 -2.68 -5.58
C ARG A 52 -13.25 -2.93 -5.16
N PRO A 53 -14.03 -1.88 -4.83
CA PRO A 53 -15.43 -2.08 -4.50
C PRO A 53 -16.12 -2.73 -5.71
N THR A 54 -16.80 -3.84 -5.47
CA THR A 54 -17.73 -4.39 -6.45
C THR A 54 -18.94 -3.45 -6.47
N GLU A 55 -19.14 -2.76 -7.60
CA GLU A 55 -20.32 -1.94 -7.81
C GLU A 55 -21.56 -2.84 -7.68
N HIS A 56 -22.50 -2.42 -6.84
CA HIS A 56 -23.79 -3.10 -6.63
C HIS A 56 -24.79 -2.71 -7.73
#